data_AF-A0A6I1HE51-F1
#
_entry.id   AF-A0A6I1HE51-F1
#
_cell.length_a   1.000
_cell.length_b   1.000
_cell.length_c   1.000
_cell.angle_alpha   90.00
_cell.angle_beta   90.00
_cell.angle_gamma   90.00
#
_symmetry.space_group_name_H-M   'P 1'
#
loop_
_entity.id
_entity.type
_entity.pdbx_description
1 polymer ?
#
loop_
_entity_poly.entity_id
_entity_poly.type
_entity_poly.pdbx_seq_one_letter_code
_entity_poly.pdbx_strand_id
1 'polypeptide(L)'
;MFEVREEIIKNAAVVPNTWGLLRLDENDTPETVVVPAGKVIVPLPVWQAQRATLAARLPDIGVWLASDERPEELAADVAQLPVIGVDFPKFTDGRGYSIAFNLRARLGFRGELRAIGDVLRDQLFSMHRVGFDAYATRPDRSIHDALKGLSVFSETYQASWDQKSPLFRRHHREGQNPDLDNAAGI
;
A
#
# COMPACT_ATOMS: atom_id res chain seq x y z
N MET A 1 -13.41 17.54 2.85
CA MET A 1 -12.12 18.10 3.36
C MET A 1 -10.92 17.81 2.46
N PHE A 2 -9.96 18.76 2.31
CA PHE A 2 -8.70 18.56 1.57
C PHE A 2 -7.50 18.56 2.52
N GLU A 3 -6.78 17.44 2.60
CA GLU A 3 -5.64 17.25 3.50
C GLU A 3 -4.33 17.26 2.72
N VAL A 4 -3.37 18.08 3.14
CA VAL A 4 -1.99 18.05 2.62
C VAL A 4 -1.06 17.80 3.78
N ARG A 5 -0.30 16.70 3.72
CA ARG A 5 0.84 16.50 4.61
C ARG A 5 2.06 17.15 4.01
N GLU A 6 2.97 17.63 4.84
CA GLU A 6 4.24 18.19 4.38
C GLU A 6 5.19 17.09 3.91
N GLU A 7 5.26 15.97 4.64
CA GLU A 7 6.17 14.86 4.37
C GLU A 7 5.48 13.50 4.46
N ILE A 8 6.01 12.54 3.71
CA ILE A 8 5.66 11.12 3.76
C ILE A 8 6.93 10.26 3.75
N ILE A 9 6.80 9.01 4.16
CA ILE A 9 7.84 8.02 3.89
C ILE A 9 7.53 7.43 2.51
N LYS A 10 8.50 7.40 1.61
CA LYS A 10 8.41 6.72 0.32
C LYS A 10 9.71 6.01 0.01
N ASN A 11 9.65 4.75 -0.42
CA ASN A 11 10.84 3.94 -0.74
C ASN A 11 11.91 3.97 0.36
N ALA A 12 11.48 3.83 1.62
CA ALA A 12 12.34 3.89 2.80
C ALA A 12 13.14 5.21 2.97
N ALA A 13 12.63 6.33 2.45
CA ALA A 13 13.15 7.68 2.70
C ALA A 13 12.02 8.64 3.08
N VAL A 14 12.32 9.64 3.91
CA VAL A 14 11.41 10.77 4.14
C VAL A 14 11.51 11.71 2.94
N VAL A 15 10.37 12.02 2.33
CA VAL A 15 10.30 12.88 1.16
C VAL A 15 9.16 13.91 1.32
N PRO A 16 9.27 15.10 0.69
CA PRO A 16 8.16 16.04 0.61
C PRO A 16 6.94 15.40 -0.06
N ASN A 17 5.75 15.64 0.49
CA ASN A 17 4.51 15.17 -0.10
C ASN A 17 3.94 16.19 -1.08
N THR A 18 3.88 15.80 -2.35
CA THR A 18 3.37 16.64 -3.44
C THR A 18 1.90 16.39 -3.76
N TRP A 19 1.24 15.48 -3.05
CA TRP A 19 -0.13 15.05 -3.34
C TRP A 19 -1.08 15.54 -2.25
N GLY A 20 -2.18 16.17 -2.64
CA GLY A 20 -3.30 16.44 -1.75
C GLY A 20 -4.27 15.25 -1.70
N LEU A 21 -4.93 15.07 -0.57
CA LEU A 21 -5.93 14.03 -0.37
C LEU A 21 -7.32 14.66 -0.25
N LEU A 22 -8.26 14.24 -1.10
CA LEU A 22 -9.65 14.65 -1.03
C LEU A 22 -10.44 13.61 -0.21
N ARG A 23 -11.12 14.05 0.84
CA ARG A 23 -12.13 13.28 1.59
C ARG A 23 -13.49 13.94 1.42
N LEU A 24 -14.53 13.13 1.23
CA LEU A 24 -15.91 13.60 1.18
C LEU A 24 -16.39 13.92 2.60
N ASP A 25 -17.05 15.06 2.77
CA ASP A 25 -17.78 15.40 3.99
C ASP A 25 -19.26 14.95 3.85
N GLU A 26 -20.06 15.02 4.91
CA GLU A 26 -21.45 14.50 4.94
C GLU A 26 -22.38 15.10 3.88
N ASN A 27 -22.07 16.31 3.38
CA ASN A 27 -22.87 17.02 2.38
C ASN A 27 -22.34 16.89 0.94
N ASP A 28 -21.18 16.26 0.76
CA ASP A 28 -20.58 16.11 -0.57
C ASP A 28 -21.19 14.90 -1.28
N THR A 29 -21.44 15.04 -2.59
CA THR A 29 -21.77 13.89 -3.44
C THR A 29 -20.62 13.57 -4.41
N PRO A 30 -20.34 12.29 -4.70
CA PRO A 30 -19.25 11.91 -5.60
C PRO A 30 -19.32 12.57 -6.99
N GLU A 31 -20.52 12.84 -7.50
CA GLU A 31 -20.77 13.40 -8.83
C GLU A 31 -20.52 14.91 -8.89
N THR A 32 -20.69 15.62 -7.76
CA THR A 32 -20.72 17.10 -7.74
C THR A 32 -19.56 17.72 -6.97
N VAL A 33 -18.85 16.92 -6.16
CA VAL A 33 -17.69 17.41 -5.41
C VAL A 33 -16.63 17.99 -6.36
N VAL A 34 -16.14 19.18 -6.04
CA VAL A 34 -15.12 19.87 -6.84
C VAL A 34 -13.76 19.28 -6.51
N VAL A 35 -13.10 18.69 -7.51
CA VAL A 35 -11.72 18.19 -7.37
C VAL A 35 -10.73 19.33 -7.65
N PRO A 36 -9.94 19.79 -6.65
CA PRO A 36 -9.00 20.90 -6.82
C PRO A 36 -7.98 20.66 -7.95
N ALA A 37 -7.41 21.74 -8.49
CA ALA A 37 -6.34 21.66 -9.48
C ALA A 37 -5.04 21.09 -8.87
N GLY A 38 -4.16 20.56 -9.73
CA GLY A 38 -2.90 19.93 -9.32
C GLY A 38 -3.05 18.45 -8.95
N LYS A 39 -2.05 17.94 -8.23
CA LYS A 39 -1.93 16.52 -7.84
C LYS A 39 -2.85 16.18 -6.69
N VAL A 40 -3.90 15.40 -6.96
CA VAL A 40 -4.93 15.05 -5.98
C VAL A 40 -5.20 13.55 -6.00
N ILE A 41 -5.29 12.96 -4.81
CA ILE A 41 -5.78 11.60 -4.59
C ILE A 41 -7.25 11.70 -4.20
N VAL A 42 -8.15 11.18 -5.05
CA VAL A 42 -9.60 11.23 -4.86
C VAL A 42 -10.15 9.90 -4.34
N PRO A 43 -11.30 9.90 -3.62
CA PRO A 43 -11.96 8.66 -3.24
C PRO A 43 -12.39 7.85 -4.47
N LEU A 44 -12.40 6.52 -4.38
CA LEU A 44 -12.87 5.65 -5.46
C LEU A 44 -14.27 6.02 -6.00
N PRO A 45 -15.28 6.36 -5.17
CA PRO A 45 -16.58 6.77 -5.68
C PRO A 45 -16.52 8.04 -6.55
N VAL A 46 -15.66 9.00 -6.20
CA VAL A 46 -15.46 10.23 -6.98
C VAL A 46 -14.78 9.92 -8.31
N TRP A 47 -13.78 9.04 -8.30
CA TRP A 47 -13.14 8.56 -9.52
C TRP A 47 -14.15 7.90 -10.46
N GLN A 48 -15.00 7.01 -9.94
CA GLN A 48 -16.02 6.31 -10.73
C GLN A 48 -17.07 7.29 -11.30
N ALA A 49 -17.58 8.21 -10.48
CA ALA A 49 -18.61 9.17 -10.87
C ALA A 49 -18.11 10.20 -11.91
N GLN A 50 -16.85 10.65 -11.79
CA GLN A 50 -16.28 11.71 -12.63
C GLN A 50 -15.16 11.20 -13.58
N ARG A 51 -15.15 9.89 -13.89
CA ARG A 51 -14.02 9.22 -14.55
C ARG A 51 -13.55 9.89 -15.84
N ALA A 52 -14.47 10.29 -16.72
CA ALA A 52 -14.11 10.89 -18.01
C ALA A 52 -13.31 12.20 -17.84
N THR A 53 -13.73 13.05 -16.90
CA THR A 53 -13.09 14.33 -16.61
C THR A 53 -11.77 14.14 -15.88
N LEU A 54 -11.72 13.21 -14.92
CA LEU A 54 -10.52 12.97 -14.11
C LEU A 54 -9.44 12.20 -14.86
N ALA A 55 -9.81 11.27 -15.75
CA ALA A 55 -8.86 10.56 -16.59
C ALA A 55 -8.11 11.51 -17.55
N ALA A 56 -8.77 12.57 -18.02
CA ALA A 56 -8.13 13.61 -18.84
C ALA A 56 -7.06 14.43 -18.07
N ARG A 57 -7.05 14.34 -16.74
CA ARG A 57 -6.07 15.01 -15.85
C ARG A 57 -4.92 14.09 -15.42
N LEU A 58 -4.87 12.84 -15.87
CA LEU A 58 -3.72 11.98 -15.59
C LEU A 58 -2.44 12.59 -16.20
N PRO A 59 -1.28 12.51 -15.50
CA PRO A 59 -1.01 11.74 -14.27
C PRO A 59 -1.11 12.57 -12.98
N ASP A 60 -1.94 13.62 -12.92
CA ASP A 60 -2.13 14.42 -11.70
C ASP A 60 -3.30 13.92 -10.83
N ILE A 61 -3.91 12.80 -11.19
CA ILE A 61 -4.98 12.16 -10.40
C ILE A 61 -4.49 10.82 -9.87
N GLY A 62 -4.69 10.61 -8.57
CA GLY A 62 -4.62 9.31 -7.91
C GLY A 62 -5.97 8.92 -7.34
N VAL A 63 -6.12 7.67 -6.93
CA VAL A 63 -7.36 7.16 -6.30
C VAL A 63 -7.04 6.55 -4.95
N TRP A 64 -7.86 6.74 -3.94
CA TRP A 64 -7.74 6.00 -2.68
C TRP A 64 -8.96 5.13 -2.43
N LEU A 65 -8.69 3.95 -1.85
CA LEU A 65 -9.68 2.95 -1.48
C LEU A 65 -9.98 3.02 0.01
N ALA A 66 -11.26 3.05 0.38
CA ALA A 66 -11.70 2.81 1.74
C ALA A 66 -11.51 1.34 2.14
N SER A 67 -11.51 1.09 3.44
CA SER A 67 -11.20 -0.24 4.00
C SER A 67 -12.16 -1.36 3.57
N ASP A 68 -13.38 -1.03 3.15
CA ASP A 68 -14.46 -1.93 2.75
C ASP A 68 -14.64 -2.04 1.22
N GLU A 69 -13.87 -1.26 0.45
CA GLU A 69 -13.90 -1.27 -1.01
C GLU A 69 -13.03 -2.38 -1.60
N ARG A 70 -13.32 -2.74 -2.86
CA ARG A 70 -12.65 -3.85 -3.54
C ARG A 70 -11.64 -3.32 -4.56
N PRO A 71 -10.36 -3.77 -4.52
CA PRO A 71 -9.36 -3.31 -5.47
C PRO A 71 -9.69 -3.68 -6.93
N GLU A 72 -10.46 -4.75 -7.15
CA GLU A 72 -10.91 -5.18 -8.46
C GLU A 72 -11.75 -4.13 -9.19
N GLU A 73 -12.37 -3.20 -8.48
CA GLU A 73 -13.11 -2.07 -9.06
C GLU A 73 -12.21 -1.12 -9.86
N LEU A 74 -10.90 -1.13 -9.60
CA LEU A 74 -9.90 -0.38 -10.36
C LEU A 74 -9.24 -1.18 -11.48
N ALA A 75 -9.64 -2.43 -11.75
CA ALA A 75 -8.91 -3.32 -12.66
C ALA A 75 -8.68 -2.74 -14.07
N ALA A 76 -9.62 -1.93 -14.58
CA ALA A 76 -9.50 -1.30 -15.90
C ALA A 76 -8.53 -0.09 -15.92
N ASP A 77 -8.31 0.55 -14.77
CA ASP A 77 -7.63 1.84 -14.64
C ASP A 77 -6.29 1.75 -13.91
N VAL A 78 -6.07 0.68 -13.15
CA VAL A 78 -4.93 0.47 -12.24
C VAL A 78 -3.57 0.71 -12.90
N ALA A 79 -3.42 0.36 -14.18
CA ALA A 79 -2.16 0.53 -14.92
C ALA A 79 -1.84 1.99 -15.25
N GLN A 80 -2.83 2.87 -15.28
CA GLN A 80 -2.69 4.29 -15.64
C GLN A 80 -2.50 5.18 -14.41
N LEU A 81 -2.95 4.71 -13.25
CA LEU A 81 -2.90 5.48 -12.01
C LEU A 81 -1.44 5.59 -11.51
N PRO A 82 -0.96 6.82 -11.23
CA PRO A 82 0.39 7.04 -10.70
C PRO A 82 0.49 6.70 -9.21
N VAL A 83 -0.62 6.87 -8.47
CA VAL A 83 -0.71 6.59 -7.03
C VAL A 83 -2.07 6.00 -6.70
N ILE A 84 -2.05 4.95 -5.88
CA ILE A 84 -3.24 4.40 -5.21
C ILE A 84 -3.04 4.52 -3.70
N GLY A 85 -3.98 5.17 -3.03
CA GLY A 85 -4.07 5.20 -1.57
C GLY A 85 -4.91 4.05 -1.03
N VAL A 86 -4.61 3.57 0.17
CA VAL A 86 -5.48 2.66 0.94
C VAL A 86 -5.66 3.24 2.33
N ASP A 87 -6.90 3.49 2.70
CA ASP A 87 -7.26 4.16 3.95
C ASP A 87 -7.34 3.18 5.12
N PHE A 88 -6.68 3.56 6.22
CA PHE A 88 -6.71 2.86 7.49
C PHE A 88 -7.47 3.74 8.49
N PRO A 89 -8.81 3.59 8.60
CA PRO A 89 -9.61 4.43 9.50
C PRO A 89 -9.24 4.20 10.97
N LYS A 90 -8.77 2.99 11.30
CA LYS A 90 -8.25 2.61 12.62
C LYS A 90 -7.07 1.67 12.43
N PHE A 91 -6.06 1.76 13.30
CA PHE A 91 -4.88 0.91 13.23
C PHE A 91 -5.17 -0.59 13.36
N THR A 92 -6.32 -0.97 13.93
CA THR A 92 -6.75 -2.37 14.05
C THR A 92 -7.34 -2.94 12.76
N ASP A 93 -7.50 -2.14 11.71
CA ASP A 93 -8.10 -2.59 10.46
C ASP A 93 -7.07 -3.31 9.57
N GLY A 94 -7.27 -4.62 9.39
CA GLY A 94 -6.41 -5.45 8.56
C GLY A 94 -6.77 -5.48 7.08
N ARG A 95 -7.93 -4.97 6.65
CA ARG A 95 -8.40 -5.15 5.25
C ARG A 95 -7.48 -4.48 4.23
N GLY A 96 -6.87 -3.36 4.60
CA GLY A 96 -5.90 -2.65 3.76
C GLY A 96 -4.70 -3.51 3.33
N TYR A 97 -4.31 -4.51 4.11
CA TYR A 97 -3.23 -5.44 3.73
C TYR A 97 -3.63 -6.34 2.57
N SER A 98 -4.84 -6.88 2.60
CA SER A 98 -5.39 -7.70 1.52
C SER A 98 -5.60 -6.88 0.25
N ILE A 99 -6.09 -5.65 0.39
CA ILE A 99 -6.25 -4.70 -0.72
C ILE A 99 -4.89 -4.47 -1.40
N ALA A 100 -3.87 -4.13 -0.62
CA ALA A 100 -2.52 -3.88 -1.13
C ALA A 100 -1.91 -5.08 -1.85
N PHE A 101 -2.03 -6.27 -1.24
CA PHE A 101 -1.53 -7.50 -1.84
C PHE A 101 -2.23 -7.78 -3.18
N ASN A 102 -3.56 -7.63 -3.25
CA ASN A 102 -4.31 -7.85 -4.49
C ASN A 102 -3.96 -6.82 -5.57
N LEU A 103 -3.80 -5.54 -5.22
CA LEU A 103 -3.35 -4.50 -6.15
C LEU A 103 -2.02 -4.89 -6.79
N ARG A 104 -1.03 -5.34 -6.00
CA ARG A 104 0.29 -5.72 -6.52
C ARG A 104 0.30 -7.06 -7.27
N ALA A 105 -0.22 -8.10 -6.63
CA ALA A 105 -0.06 -9.49 -7.05
C ALA A 105 -1.07 -9.92 -8.10
N ARG A 106 -2.31 -9.40 -8.04
CA ARG A 106 -3.39 -9.79 -8.97
C ARG A 106 -3.62 -8.77 -10.06
N LEU A 107 -3.70 -7.49 -9.70
CA LEU A 107 -3.97 -6.40 -10.65
C LEU A 107 -2.71 -5.80 -11.27
N GLY A 108 -1.53 -6.21 -10.78
CA GLY A 108 -0.26 -5.82 -11.38
C GLY A 108 0.10 -4.34 -11.19
N PHE A 109 -0.46 -3.66 -10.19
CA PHE A 109 -0.18 -2.26 -9.92
C PHE A 109 1.32 -2.01 -9.69
N ARG A 110 1.89 -1.03 -10.39
CA ARG A 110 3.32 -0.66 -10.32
C ARG A 110 3.54 0.78 -9.85
N GLY A 111 2.49 1.59 -9.75
CA GLY A 111 2.59 2.93 -9.21
C GLY A 111 2.85 2.95 -7.71
N GLU A 112 2.83 4.15 -7.14
CA GLU A 112 2.97 4.37 -5.71
C GLU A 112 1.76 3.80 -4.96
N LEU A 113 1.99 2.90 -4.01
CA LEU A 113 0.94 2.35 -3.16
C LEU A 113 1.10 2.92 -1.75
N ARG A 114 0.20 3.84 -1.41
CA ARG A 114 0.30 4.67 -0.22
C ARG A 114 -0.67 4.22 0.87
N ALA A 115 -0.16 3.90 2.06
CA ALA A 115 -0.99 3.78 3.25
C ALA A 115 -1.33 5.18 3.78
N ILE A 116 -2.62 5.47 3.97
CA ILE A 116 -3.13 6.74 4.50
C ILE A 116 -4.01 6.50 5.74
N GLY A 117 -4.11 7.48 6.64
CA GLY A 117 -4.92 7.37 7.86
C GLY A 117 -4.11 6.99 9.10
N ASP A 118 -4.62 6.06 9.90
CA ASP A 118 -4.10 5.63 11.20
C ASP A 118 -2.92 4.64 11.08
N VAL A 119 -1.87 5.06 10.36
CA VAL A 119 -0.70 4.25 10.03
C VAL A 119 0.33 4.33 11.16
N LEU A 120 0.58 3.20 11.84
CA LEU A 120 1.51 3.09 12.97
C LEU A 120 2.88 2.56 12.56
N ARG A 121 3.94 3.09 13.20
CA ARG A 121 5.35 2.66 13.02
C ARG A 121 5.51 1.14 13.01
N ASP A 122 4.92 0.45 13.99
CA ASP A 122 5.15 -0.98 14.19
C ASP A 122 4.46 -1.84 13.10
N GLN A 123 3.61 -1.23 12.26
CA GLN A 123 2.95 -1.87 11.13
C GLN A 123 3.70 -1.67 9.80
N LEU A 124 4.61 -0.70 9.70
CA LEU A 124 5.28 -0.34 8.45
C LEU A 124 5.99 -1.53 7.81
N PHE A 125 6.68 -2.36 8.61
CA PHE A 125 7.31 -3.57 8.12
C PHE A 125 6.29 -4.49 7.43
N SER A 126 5.22 -4.87 8.13
CA SER A 126 4.18 -5.75 7.58
C SER A 126 3.49 -5.14 6.35
N MET A 127 3.26 -3.83 6.35
CA MET A 127 2.68 -3.11 5.21
C MET A 127 3.62 -3.15 3.99
N HIS A 128 4.92 -2.94 4.18
CA HIS A 128 5.92 -3.09 3.11
C HIS A 128 5.84 -4.48 2.48
N ARG A 129 5.76 -5.52 3.31
CA ARG A 129 5.72 -6.91 2.84
C ARG A 129 4.55 -7.21 1.91
N VAL A 130 3.40 -6.59 2.12
CA VAL A 130 2.21 -6.78 1.27
C VAL A 130 2.17 -5.84 0.06
N GLY A 131 3.10 -4.88 -0.01
CA GLY A 131 3.36 -4.11 -1.22
C GLY A 131 3.21 -2.59 -1.12
N PHE A 132 2.96 -2.05 0.07
CA PHE A 132 3.04 -0.60 0.29
C PHE A 132 4.47 -0.11 0.09
N ASP A 133 4.63 1.03 -0.57
CA ASP A 133 5.92 1.71 -0.75
C ASP A 133 5.91 3.16 -0.28
N ALA A 134 4.73 3.70 0.06
CA ALA A 134 4.54 5.03 0.61
C ALA A 134 3.63 5.02 1.86
N TYR A 135 3.90 5.92 2.81
CA TYR A 135 3.22 5.97 4.10
C TYR A 135 3.00 7.42 4.52
N ALA A 136 1.73 7.79 4.66
CA ALA A 136 1.29 8.98 5.37
C ALA A 136 0.93 8.57 6.80
N THR A 137 1.87 8.74 7.75
CA THR A 137 1.79 8.31 9.17
C THR A 137 0.73 9.11 9.95
N ARG A 138 0.76 9.34 11.26
CA ARG A 138 -0.13 10.33 11.90
C ARG A 138 0.62 11.65 12.16
N PRO A 139 -0.03 12.82 12.11
CA PRO A 139 0.66 14.10 12.33
C PRO A 139 1.20 14.24 13.75
N ASP A 140 0.63 13.52 14.72
CA ASP A 140 1.08 13.51 16.11
C ASP A 140 2.29 12.59 16.37
N ARG A 141 2.90 12.02 15.32
CA ARG A 141 4.02 11.08 15.41
C ARG A 141 5.19 11.50 14.51
N SER A 142 6.41 11.31 15.03
CA SER A 142 7.65 11.55 14.28
C SER A 142 7.76 10.62 13.07
N ILE A 143 7.86 11.22 11.88
CA ILE A 143 8.02 10.49 10.62
C ILE A 143 9.39 9.79 10.52
N HIS A 144 10.43 10.42 11.08
CA HIS A 144 11.78 9.84 11.14
C HIS A 144 11.85 8.62 12.06
N ASP A 145 11.05 8.59 13.14
CA ASP A 145 10.96 7.40 13.99
C ASP A 145 10.11 6.31 13.35
N ALA A 146 9.05 6.68 12.64
CA ALA A 146 8.26 5.75 11.85
C ALA A 146 9.12 5.05 10.79
N LEU A 147 10.04 5.76 10.12
CA LEU A 147 10.94 5.18 9.12
C LEU A 147 11.72 3.97 9.64
N LYS A 148 12.16 4.00 10.91
CA LYS A 148 12.86 2.87 11.56
C LYS A 148 11.99 1.61 11.64
N GLY A 149 10.67 1.75 11.54
CA GLY A 149 9.70 0.65 11.49
C GLY A 149 9.84 -0.26 10.27
N LEU A 150 10.48 0.20 9.18
CA LEU A 150 10.70 -0.60 7.98
C LEU A 150 11.84 -1.63 8.11
N SER A 151 12.71 -1.49 9.12
CA SER A 151 13.90 -2.33 9.28
C SER A 151 13.90 -3.11 10.60
N VAL A 152 12.72 -3.37 11.19
CA VAL A 152 12.60 -4.05 12.49
C VAL A 152 13.05 -5.50 12.42
N PHE A 153 12.85 -6.17 11.28
CA PHE A 153 13.26 -7.56 11.08
C PHE A 153 14.18 -7.66 9.87
N SER A 154 15.27 -8.42 10.02
CA SER A 154 16.23 -8.70 8.94
C SER A 154 15.82 -9.90 8.08
N GLU A 155 15.01 -10.80 8.64
CA GLU A 155 14.64 -12.06 7.98
C GLU A 155 13.16 -12.38 8.22
N THR A 156 12.51 -13.02 7.23
CA THR A 156 11.09 -13.35 7.30
C THR A 156 10.82 -14.79 6.94
N TYR A 157 10.07 -15.50 7.78
CA TYR A 157 9.77 -16.91 7.54
C TYR A 157 8.80 -17.12 6.36
N GLN A 158 7.68 -16.39 6.37
CA GLN A 158 6.60 -16.54 5.39
C GLN A 158 6.95 -15.88 4.06
N ALA A 159 6.38 -16.39 2.96
CA ALA A 159 6.39 -15.66 1.69
C ALA A 159 5.39 -14.49 1.72
N SER A 160 5.65 -13.47 0.92
CA SER A 160 4.73 -12.34 0.66
C SER A 160 5.07 -11.71 -0.69
N TRP A 161 4.49 -10.55 -1.00
CA TRP A 161 4.77 -9.80 -2.23
C TRP A 161 6.26 -9.43 -2.38
N ASP A 162 6.89 -8.94 -1.31
CA ASP A 162 8.30 -8.54 -1.27
C ASP A 162 9.26 -9.73 -1.44
N GLN A 163 8.93 -10.87 -0.86
CA GLN A 163 9.72 -12.09 -0.91
C GLN A 163 8.84 -13.31 -1.17
N LYS A 164 8.82 -13.76 -2.42
CA LYS A 164 7.91 -14.83 -2.90
C LYS A 164 8.28 -16.23 -2.43
N SER A 165 9.53 -16.46 -2.03
CA SER A 165 10.00 -17.76 -1.54
C SER A 165 10.07 -17.75 -0.02
N PRO A 166 9.42 -18.66 0.70
CA PRO A 166 9.49 -18.72 2.17
C PRO A 166 10.87 -19.20 2.64
N LEU A 167 11.25 -18.87 3.89
CA LEU A 167 12.59 -19.11 4.42
C LEU A 167 13.03 -20.58 4.33
N PHE A 168 12.15 -21.54 4.62
CA PHE A 168 12.49 -22.97 4.54
C PHE A 168 12.88 -23.45 3.14
N ARG A 169 12.51 -22.72 2.08
CA ARG A 169 12.97 -22.99 0.70
C ARG A 169 14.23 -22.21 0.35
N ARG A 170 14.52 -21.11 1.05
CA ARG A 170 15.71 -20.27 0.83
C ARG A 170 16.93 -20.82 1.58
N HIS A 171 16.70 -21.46 2.73
CA HIS A 171 17.76 -22.06 3.52
C HIS A 171 18.01 -23.49 3.06
N HIS A 172 19.16 -23.73 2.43
CA HIS A 172 19.64 -25.10 2.25
C HIS A 172 19.94 -25.69 3.64
N ARG A 173 19.30 -26.81 3.98
CA ARG A 173 19.71 -27.60 5.13
C ARG A 173 21.01 -28.30 4.75
N GLU A 174 22.12 -27.94 5.38
CA GLU A 174 23.30 -28.81 5.42
C GLU A 174 22.93 -30.06 6.23
N GLY A 175 22.50 -31.13 5.54
CA GLY A 175 22.01 -32.33 6.21
C GLY A 175 21.15 -33.23 5.34
N GLN A 176 21.61 -33.57 4.13
CA GLN A 176 21.32 -34.87 3.54
C GLN A 176 22.65 -35.63 3.56
N ASN A 177 22.84 -36.46 4.59
CA ASN A 177 23.99 -37.36 4.66
C ASN A 177 23.66 -38.57 3.76
N PRO A 178 24.36 -38.81 2.64
CA PRO A 178 24.04 -39.90 1.71
C PRO A 178 24.22 -41.31 2.31
N ASP A 179 24.89 -41.42 3.46
CA ASP A 179 25.39 -42.69 4.00
C ASP A 179 24.43 -43.42 4.96
N LEU A 180 23.20 -42.93 5.18
CA LEU A 180 22.24 -43.58 6.09
C LEU A 180 21.23 -44.52 5.41
N ASP A 181 21.16 -44.54 4.07
CA ASP A 181 20.24 -45.42 3.32
C ASP A 181 20.79 -46.84 3.07
N ASN A 182 22.03 -47.14 3.50
CA ASN A 182 22.69 -48.42 3.24
C ASN A 182 22.99 -49.25 4.51
N ALA A 183 22.18 -49.07 5.58
CA ALA A 183 22.36 -49.78 6.85
C ALA A 183 21.07 -50.46 7.38
N ALA A 184 20.08 -50.69 6.52
CA ALA A 184 18.91 -51.52 6.84
C ALA A 184 18.84 -52.73 5.90
N GLY A 185 19.89 -53.54 5.93
CA GLY A 185 19.93 -54.85 5.33
C GLY A 185 20.65 -55.81 6.27
N ILE A 186 19.86 -56.57 7.04
CA ILE A 186 19.99 -57.98 7.48
C ILE A 186 18.83 -58.25 8.43
#